data_AF-A0A074X6R4-F1
#
_entry.id   AF-A0A074X6R4-F1
#
_cell.length_a   1.000
_cell.length_b   1.000
_cell.length_c   1.000
_cell.angle_alpha   90.00
_cell.angle_beta   90.00
_cell.angle_gamma   90.00
#
_symmetry.space_group_name_H-M   'P 1'
#
loop_
_entity.id
_entity.type
_entity.pdbx_description
1 polymer ?
#
loop_
_entity_poly.entity_id
_entity_poly.type
_entity_poly.pdbx_seq_one_letter_code
_entity_poly.pdbx_strand_id
1 'polypeptide(L)'
;MSTIAHGTAFETLDALEQRLQRVRFLLYGTSAATDPNDNDKTSTDSPVTQSIASRIQALQSSLNSVLSDSNSARDIVTLQSQHLHHAPDMTHHALTALVLSHAPSYQATAARLTSLQDLPVPDPSSSAALIHLLPRLQRLSHRQDAQQESIAQLRHQSLAILARWYDSAIIGMDDCWTEWEARLMNQEKLVRRAEADKKQHENPL
;
A
#
# COMPACT_ATOMS: atom_id res chain seq x y z
N MET A 1 44.71 26.32 60.70
CA MET A 1 43.70 25.51 59.97
C MET A 1 42.65 26.36 59.22
N SER A 2 42.44 27.64 59.51
CA SER A 2 41.53 28.48 58.70
C SER A 2 42.10 28.86 57.33
N THR A 3 43.43 29.02 57.20
CA THR A 3 44.08 29.42 55.94
C THR A 3 43.95 28.39 54.81
N ILE A 4 43.93 27.10 55.12
CA ILE A 4 43.76 26.02 54.13
C ILE A 4 42.31 25.97 53.62
N ALA A 5 41.34 26.17 54.52
CA ALA A 5 39.92 26.25 54.13
C ALA A 5 39.63 27.50 53.27
N HIS A 6 40.34 28.61 53.53
CA HIS A 6 40.26 29.80 52.66
C HIS A 6 40.91 29.56 51.28
N GLY A 7 41.98 28.77 51.21
CA GLY A 7 42.64 28.41 49.94
C GLY A 7 41.76 27.55 49.02
N THR A 8 41.14 26.48 49.55
CA THR A 8 40.26 25.61 48.74
C THR A 8 38.96 26.30 48.33
N ALA A 9 38.43 27.19 49.18
CA ALA A 9 37.31 28.03 48.81
C ALA A 9 37.64 28.97 47.64
N PHE A 10 38.86 29.51 47.58
CA PHE A 10 39.28 30.37 46.48
C PHE A 10 39.47 29.59 45.17
N GLU A 11 40.06 28.40 45.23
CA GLU A 11 40.23 27.53 44.05
C GLU A 11 38.90 27.06 43.44
N THR A 12 37.93 26.70 44.29
CA THR A 12 36.59 26.31 43.81
C THR A 12 35.82 27.49 43.21
N LEU A 13 36.03 28.70 43.73
CA LEU A 13 35.46 29.93 43.19
C LEU A 13 36.07 30.26 41.83
N ASP A 14 37.40 30.18 41.67
CA ASP A 14 38.09 30.41 40.40
C ASP A 14 37.67 29.38 39.33
N ALA A 15 37.54 28.10 39.69
CA ALA A 15 37.05 27.07 38.78
C ALA A 15 35.58 27.31 38.34
N LEU A 16 34.73 27.82 39.23
CA LEU A 16 33.37 28.23 38.89
C LEU A 16 33.36 29.46 37.98
N GLU A 17 34.21 30.45 38.26
CA GLU A 17 34.35 31.65 37.45
C GLU A 17 34.80 31.31 36.03
N GLN A 18 35.81 30.46 35.87
CA GLN A 18 36.28 29.99 34.56
C GLN A 18 35.19 29.23 33.79
N ARG A 19 34.40 28.39 34.46
CA ARG A 19 33.27 27.69 33.82
C ARG A 19 32.16 28.65 33.42
N LEU A 20 31.83 29.63 34.26
CA LEU A 20 30.84 30.67 33.94
C LEU A 20 31.29 31.55 32.78
N GLN A 21 32.58 31.91 32.74
CA GLN A 21 33.16 32.65 31.62
C GLN A 21 33.10 31.83 30.32
N ARG A 22 33.35 30.52 30.37
CA ARG A 22 33.20 29.62 29.21
C ARG A 22 31.75 29.48 28.75
N VAL A 23 30.80 29.32 29.67
CA VAL A 23 29.36 29.28 29.33
C VAL A 23 28.92 30.62 28.75
N ARG A 24 29.37 31.75 29.32
CA ARG A 24 29.12 33.09 28.79
C ARG A 24 29.72 33.26 27.40
N PHE A 25 30.92 32.77 27.16
CA PHE A 25 31.56 32.80 25.84
C PHE A 25 30.81 31.94 24.82
N LEU A 26 30.34 30.74 25.18
CA LEU A 26 29.53 29.91 24.28
C LEU A 26 28.15 30.52 24.02
N LEU A 27 27.57 31.20 25.02
CA LEU A 27 26.22 31.75 24.91
C LEU A 27 26.20 33.07 24.11
N TYR A 28 27.20 33.93 24.30
CA TYR A 28 27.26 35.29 23.72
C TYR A 28 28.41 35.53 22.74
N GLY A 29 29.45 34.71 22.75
CA GLY A 29 30.62 34.85 21.88
C GLY A 29 30.28 34.43 20.46
N THR A 30 30.37 35.39 19.54
CA THR A 30 30.35 35.13 18.10
C THR A 30 31.69 34.52 17.70
N SER A 31 31.71 33.37 17.02
CA SER A 31 32.91 32.82 16.40
C SER A 31 33.32 33.69 15.20
N ALA A 32 33.96 34.82 15.47
CA ALA A 32 34.65 35.61 14.45
C ALA A 32 36.01 34.97 14.17
N ALA A 33 35.99 33.80 13.55
CA ALA A 33 37.13 33.24 12.83
C ALA A 33 36.71 33.20 11.35
N THR A 34 36.70 34.36 10.72
CA THR A 34 36.57 34.50 9.28
C THR A 34 37.99 34.43 8.71
N ASP A 35 38.31 33.32 8.05
CA ASP A 35 39.44 33.25 7.12
C ASP A 35 39.22 34.30 6.01
N PRO A 36 40.22 35.12 5.65
CA PRO A 36 40.04 36.21 4.67
C PRO A 36 40.18 35.74 3.22
N ASN A 37 39.88 34.47 2.90
CA ASN A 37 40.10 33.96 1.55
C ASN A 37 39.10 32.87 1.16
N ASP A 38 37.83 33.24 1.00
CA ASP A 38 36.94 32.44 0.16
C ASP A 38 35.99 33.36 -0.62
N ASN A 39 36.43 33.70 -1.84
CA ASN A 39 35.58 34.29 -2.85
C ASN A 39 34.94 33.15 -3.63
N ASP A 40 33.81 32.63 -3.17
CA ASP A 40 32.86 32.02 -4.09
C ASP A 40 31.41 32.29 -3.70
N LYS A 41 30.68 32.83 -4.66
CA LYS A 41 29.28 33.21 -4.50
C LYS A 41 28.43 31.95 -4.68
N THR A 42 27.86 31.44 -3.60
CA THR A 42 26.67 30.61 -3.70
C THR A 42 25.58 31.15 -2.79
N SER A 43 24.49 31.55 -3.44
CA SER A 43 23.28 32.08 -2.83
C SER A 43 22.68 31.07 -1.86
N THR A 44 22.79 31.33 -0.56
CA THR A 44 21.83 31.00 0.52
C THR A 44 22.38 31.59 1.82
N ASP A 45 22.35 32.92 1.90
CA ASP A 45 22.79 33.70 3.06
C ASP A 45 21.87 33.44 4.27
N SER A 46 22.21 32.43 5.07
CA SER A 46 21.79 32.33 6.47
C SER A 46 22.83 33.06 7.32
N PRO A 47 22.44 33.99 8.21
CA PRO A 47 23.40 34.75 9.00
C PRO A 47 24.03 33.87 10.09
N VAL A 48 25.19 33.28 9.79
CA VAL A 48 26.01 32.50 10.74
C VAL A 48 26.65 33.38 11.83
N THR A 49 26.29 34.68 11.90
CA THR A 49 26.84 35.66 12.85
C THR A 49 25.97 35.87 14.10
N GLN A 50 24.89 35.12 14.29
CA GLN A 50 24.02 35.25 15.46
C GLN A 50 24.53 34.39 16.65
N SER A 51 24.70 35.02 17.82
CA SER A 51 25.08 34.33 19.07
C SER A 51 24.09 33.19 19.37
N ILE A 52 24.57 32.10 19.97
CA ILE A 52 23.74 30.93 20.30
C ILE A 52 22.48 31.33 21.10
N ALA A 53 22.59 32.30 22.00
CA ALA A 53 21.45 32.85 22.73
C ALA A 53 20.37 33.44 21.80
N SER A 54 20.79 34.23 20.81
CA SER A 54 19.86 34.84 19.85
C SER A 54 19.20 33.79 18.95
N ARG A 55 19.92 32.71 18.60
CA ARG A 55 19.36 31.59 17.84
C ARG A 55 18.37 30.76 18.67
N ILE A 56 18.65 30.53 19.95
CA ILE A 56 17.71 29.88 20.87
C ILE A 56 16.46 30.75 21.02
N GLN A 57 16.61 32.07 21.17
CA GLN A 57 15.48 32.99 21.26
C GLN A 57 14.65 33.02 19.96
N ALA A 58 15.30 33.00 18.80
CA ALA A 58 14.63 32.89 17.50
C ALA A 58 13.85 31.57 17.39
N LEU A 59 14.47 30.44 17.73
CA LEU A 59 13.82 29.13 17.75
C LEU A 59 12.64 29.10 18.73
N GLN A 60 12.80 29.67 19.93
CA GLN A 60 11.74 29.78 20.91
C GLN A 60 10.58 30.64 20.40
N SER A 61 10.88 31.75 19.71
CA SER A 61 9.84 32.58 19.10
C SER A 61 9.10 31.84 17.96
N SER A 62 9.82 31.09 17.12
CA SER A 62 9.20 30.28 16.05
C SER A 62 8.40 29.10 16.60
N LEU A 63 8.84 28.51 17.70
CA LEU A 63 8.12 27.42 18.34
C LEU A 63 6.87 27.96 19.02
N ASN A 64 6.95 29.13 19.68
CA ASN A 64 5.80 29.80 20.24
C ASN A 64 4.78 30.24 19.17
N SER A 65 5.22 30.64 17.97
CA SER A 65 4.31 30.94 16.86
C SER A 65 3.65 29.67 16.31
N VAL A 66 4.40 28.58 16.16
CA VAL A 66 3.81 27.28 15.74
C VAL A 66 2.82 26.76 16.79
N LEU A 67 3.13 26.95 18.08
CA LEU A 67 2.22 26.63 19.17
C LEU A 67 1.01 27.57 19.22
N SER A 68 1.09 28.82 18.78
CA SER A 68 -0.10 29.68 18.67
C SER A 68 -1.02 29.27 17.56
N ASP A 69 -0.45 28.82 16.44
CA ASP A 69 -1.20 28.55 15.21
C ASP A 69 -1.85 27.17 15.20
N SER A 70 -1.27 26.19 15.91
CA SER A 70 -1.75 24.80 15.87
C SER A 70 -2.10 24.26 17.25
N ASN A 71 -3.38 23.90 17.44
CA ASN A 71 -3.86 23.28 18.68
C ASN A 71 -3.26 21.89 18.90
N SER A 72 -3.00 21.14 17.81
CA SER A 72 -2.36 19.83 17.87
C SER A 72 -0.92 19.88 18.39
N ALA A 73 -0.15 20.93 18.07
CA ALA A 73 1.21 21.08 18.60
C ALA A 73 1.18 21.39 20.11
N ARG A 74 0.19 22.15 20.59
CA ARG A 74 -0.05 22.34 22.03
C ARG A 74 -0.39 21.04 22.71
N ASP A 75 -1.29 20.26 22.14
CA ASP A 75 -1.66 18.95 22.69
C ASP A 75 -0.43 18.03 22.76
N ILE A 76 0.40 17.98 21.72
CA ILE A 76 1.65 17.20 21.73
C ILE A 76 2.62 17.67 22.81
N VAL A 77 2.81 18.99 23.01
CA VAL A 77 3.68 19.50 24.06
C VAL A 77 3.12 19.20 25.46
N THR A 78 1.81 19.29 25.66
CA THR A 78 1.18 18.92 26.93
C THR A 78 1.30 17.41 27.21
N LEU A 79 1.06 16.58 26.20
CA LEU A 79 1.26 15.13 26.27
C LEU A 79 2.72 14.78 26.52
N GLN A 80 3.65 15.45 25.84
CA GLN A 80 5.08 15.27 26.06
C GLN A 80 5.45 15.70 27.47
N SER A 81 4.93 16.81 28.00
CA SER A 81 5.19 17.22 29.38
C SER A 81 4.59 16.25 30.42
N GLN A 82 3.45 15.64 30.12
CA GLN A 82 2.84 14.60 30.96
C GLN A 82 3.60 13.27 30.90
N HIS A 83 4.22 12.97 29.76
CA HIS A 83 4.91 11.70 29.52
C HIS A 83 6.44 11.82 29.56
N LEU A 84 6.98 13.01 29.87
CA LEU A 84 8.40 13.23 30.06
C LEU A 84 8.80 12.60 31.39
N HIS A 85 9.01 11.29 31.34
CA HIS A 85 9.63 10.49 32.39
C HIS A 85 8.76 10.25 33.62
N HIS A 86 7.77 9.37 33.48
CA HIS A 86 7.71 8.28 34.47
C HIS A 86 8.69 7.20 34.00
N ALA A 87 9.97 7.36 34.34
CA ALA A 87 10.83 6.19 34.40
C ALA A 87 10.13 5.24 35.38
N PRO A 88 9.77 4.01 34.99
CA PRO A 88 9.18 3.10 35.94
C PRO A 88 10.20 2.94 37.07
N ASP A 89 9.79 3.10 38.33
CA ASP A 89 10.61 2.91 39.53
C ASP A 89 11.04 1.44 39.62
N MET A 90 11.94 1.04 38.73
CA MET A 90 12.43 -0.30 38.56
C MET A 90 13.86 -0.31 39.06
N THR A 91 14.14 -1.25 39.97
CA THR A 91 15.49 -1.48 40.45
C THR A 91 16.43 -1.72 39.26
N HIS A 92 17.68 -1.23 39.35
CA HIS A 92 18.66 -1.34 38.27
C HIS A 92 18.77 -2.78 37.71
N HIS A 93 18.59 -3.77 38.58
CA HIS A 93 18.56 -5.17 38.21
C HIS A 93 17.40 -5.54 37.26
N ALA A 94 16.19 -5.04 37.51
CA ALA A 94 15.04 -5.28 36.64
C ALA A 94 15.20 -4.62 35.26
N LEU A 95 15.85 -3.46 35.18
CA LEU A 95 16.22 -2.84 33.89
C LEU A 95 17.24 -3.70 33.13
N THR A 96 18.26 -4.21 33.81
CA THR A 96 19.24 -5.10 33.15
C THR A 96 18.61 -6.41 32.68
N ALA A 97 17.67 -6.98 33.45
CA ALA A 97 16.95 -8.18 33.06
C ALA A 97 16.05 -7.95 31.83
N LEU A 98 15.36 -6.79 31.78
CA LEU A 98 14.54 -6.38 30.64
C LEU A 98 15.39 -6.14 29.38
N VAL A 99 16.52 -5.45 29.51
CA VAL A 99 17.44 -5.23 28.40
C VAL A 99 18.00 -6.55 27.90
N LEU A 100 18.36 -7.46 28.80
CA LEU A 100 18.87 -8.77 28.43
C LEU A 100 17.80 -9.65 27.77
N SER A 101 16.55 -9.58 28.22
CA SER A 101 15.43 -10.31 27.59
C SER A 101 15.13 -9.78 26.18
N HIS A 102 15.30 -8.49 25.93
CA HIS A 102 15.10 -7.87 24.62
C HIS A 102 16.36 -7.84 23.74
N ALA A 103 17.54 -8.18 24.26
CA ALA A 103 18.80 -8.19 23.50
C ALA A 103 18.73 -8.95 22.16
N PRO A 104 18.13 -10.15 22.07
CA PRO A 104 17.99 -10.86 20.79
C PRO A 104 17.12 -10.11 19.78
N SER A 105 16.10 -9.37 20.25
CA SER A 105 15.22 -8.59 19.38
C SER A 105 15.92 -7.35 18.82
N TYR A 106 16.82 -6.71 19.58
CA TYR A 106 17.65 -5.63 19.08
C TYR A 106 18.64 -6.12 18.02
N GLN A 107 19.25 -7.29 18.24
CA GLN A 107 20.15 -7.87 17.26
C GLN A 107 19.41 -8.31 15.98
N ALA A 108 18.21 -8.90 16.12
CA ALA A 108 17.38 -9.28 14.98
C ALA A 108 16.87 -8.08 14.18
N THR A 109 16.49 -6.99 14.85
CA THR A 109 16.05 -5.75 14.18
C THR A 109 17.21 -5.02 13.52
N ALA A 110 18.39 -4.97 14.16
CA ALA A 110 19.60 -4.44 13.53
C ALA A 110 19.95 -5.23 12.25
N ALA A 111 19.95 -6.56 12.30
CA ALA A 111 20.19 -7.39 11.12
C ALA A 111 19.16 -7.18 10.01
N ARG A 112 17.88 -6.98 10.36
CA ARG A 112 16.82 -6.64 9.40
C ARG A 112 17.01 -5.25 8.79
N LEU A 113 17.43 -4.25 9.57
CA LEU A 113 17.72 -2.91 9.07
C LEU A 113 18.93 -2.90 8.13
N THR A 114 19.99 -3.63 8.48
CA THR A 114 21.14 -3.82 7.58
C THR A 114 20.72 -4.51 6.29
N SER A 115 19.93 -5.58 6.40
CA SER A 115 19.40 -6.27 5.22
C SER A 115 18.46 -5.41 4.35
N LEU A 116 17.71 -4.48 4.96
CA LEU A 116 16.86 -3.52 4.22
C LEU A 116 17.68 -2.42 3.56
N GLN A 117 18.78 -2.00 4.20
CA GLN A 117 19.71 -1.04 3.63
C GLN A 117 20.44 -1.61 2.40
N ASP A 118 20.69 -2.92 2.39
CA ASP A 118 21.31 -3.64 1.28
C ASP A 118 20.34 -3.93 0.12
N LEU A 119 19.04 -3.71 0.30
CA LEU A 119 18.05 -3.92 -0.75
C LEU A 119 18.04 -2.70 -1.70
N PRO A 120 18.39 -2.87 -2.99
CA PRO A 120 18.29 -1.77 -3.93
C PRO A 120 16.83 -1.36 -4.06
N VAL A 121 16.55 -0.08 -3.86
CA VAL A 121 15.23 0.49 -4.15
C VAL A 121 14.92 0.19 -5.62
N PRO A 122 13.80 -0.49 -5.94
CA PRO A 122 13.50 -0.89 -7.31
C PRO A 122 13.49 0.33 -8.23
N ASP A 123 14.05 0.17 -9.43
CA ASP A 123 14.27 1.27 -10.35
C ASP A 123 12.97 2.07 -10.57
N PRO A 124 12.96 3.38 -10.30
CA PRO A 124 11.75 4.19 -10.42
C PRO A 124 11.22 4.22 -11.85
N SER A 125 12.08 3.98 -12.85
CA SER A 125 11.71 3.82 -14.26
C SER A 125 10.76 2.64 -14.49
N SER A 126 10.93 1.53 -13.76
CA SER A 126 10.06 0.36 -13.87
C SER A 126 8.65 0.65 -13.33
N SER A 127 8.57 1.36 -12.20
CA SER A 127 7.29 1.79 -11.62
C SER A 127 6.59 2.83 -12.49
N ALA A 128 7.32 3.79 -13.05
CA ALA A 128 6.79 4.75 -14.01
C ALA A 128 6.27 4.05 -15.28
N ALA A 129 6.99 3.05 -15.80
CA ALA A 129 6.55 2.27 -16.94
C ALA A 129 5.24 1.50 -16.66
N LEU A 130 5.06 0.96 -15.45
CA LEU A 130 3.80 0.33 -15.03
C LEU A 130 2.64 1.32 -15.01
N ILE A 131 2.87 2.54 -14.49
CA ILE A 131 1.86 3.60 -14.48
C ILE A 131 1.45 3.98 -15.92
N HIS A 132 2.42 4.04 -16.84
CA HIS A 132 2.13 4.31 -18.26
C HIS A 132 1.37 3.18 -18.96
N LEU A 133 1.50 1.93 -18.52
CA LEU A 133 0.78 0.78 -19.10
C LEU A 133 -0.67 0.69 -18.61
N LEU A 134 -0.97 1.20 -17.42
CA LEU A 134 -2.30 1.18 -16.81
C LEU A 134 -3.43 1.65 -17.75
N PRO A 135 -3.36 2.80 -18.44
CA PRO A 135 -4.41 3.24 -19.36
C PRO A 135 -4.59 2.31 -20.57
N ARG A 136 -3.52 1.63 -21.02
CA ARG A 136 -3.63 0.64 -22.10
C ARG A 136 -4.38 -0.60 -21.62
N LEU A 137 -4.11 -1.03 -20.39
CA LEU A 137 -4.80 -2.16 -19.78
C LEU A 137 -6.29 -1.86 -19.59
N GLN A 138 -6.64 -0.67 -19.12
CA GLN A 138 -8.04 -0.23 -19.01
C GLN A 138 -8.77 -0.19 -20.37
N ARG A 139 -8.10 0.28 -21.43
CA ARG A 139 -8.70 0.25 -22.78
C ARG A 139 -8.92 -1.18 -23.27
N LEU A 140 -8.02 -2.10 -22.94
CA LEU A 140 -8.16 -3.50 -23.31
C LEU A 140 -9.26 -4.19 -22.50
N SER A 141 -9.38 -3.91 -21.19
CA SER A 141 -10.45 -4.47 -20.37
C SER A 141 -11.82 -4.03 -20.89
N HIS A 142 -12.00 -2.74 -21.21
CA HIS A 142 -13.26 -2.26 -21.80
C HIS A 142 -13.59 -2.92 -23.14
N ARG A 143 -12.58 -3.18 -23.99
CA ARG A 143 -12.81 -3.92 -25.25
C ARG A 143 -13.18 -5.37 -24.98
N GLN A 144 -12.54 -6.00 -23.99
CA GLN A 144 -12.85 -7.36 -23.60
C GLN A 144 -14.29 -7.47 -23.08
N ASP A 145 -14.74 -6.53 -22.26
CA ASP A 145 -16.11 -6.49 -21.76
C ASP A 145 -17.12 -6.37 -22.91
N ALA A 146 -16.91 -5.43 -23.83
CA ALA A 146 -17.76 -5.25 -25.02
C ALA A 146 -17.76 -6.50 -25.92
N GLN A 147 -16.61 -7.17 -26.08
CA GLN A 147 -16.53 -8.42 -26.82
C GLN A 147 -17.33 -9.54 -26.12
N GLN A 148 -17.21 -9.66 -24.79
CA GLN A 148 -17.96 -10.66 -24.03
C GLN A 148 -19.47 -10.46 -24.15
N GLU A 149 -19.95 -9.23 -24.09
CA GLU A 149 -21.36 -8.90 -24.32
C GLU A 149 -21.81 -9.31 -25.73
N SER A 150 -21.03 -8.97 -26.75
CA SER A 150 -21.35 -9.34 -28.14
C SER A 150 -21.39 -10.86 -28.34
N ILE A 151 -20.46 -11.60 -27.73
CA ILE A 151 -20.41 -13.06 -27.80
C ILE A 151 -21.62 -13.66 -27.08
N ALA A 152 -22.00 -13.12 -25.92
CA ALA A 152 -23.18 -13.58 -25.18
C ALA A 152 -24.46 -13.37 -26.00
N GLN A 153 -24.61 -12.20 -26.62
CA GLN A 153 -25.74 -11.90 -27.51
C GLN A 153 -25.76 -12.84 -28.72
N LEU A 154 -24.62 -13.04 -29.38
CA LEU A 154 -24.53 -13.89 -30.57
C LEU A 154 -24.80 -15.36 -30.23
N ARG A 155 -24.34 -15.84 -29.07
CA ARG A 155 -24.68 -17.16 -28.55
C ARG A 155 -26.18 -17.29 -28.35
N HIS A 156 -26.82 -16.34 -27.70
CA HIS A 156 -28.26 -16.37 -27.49
C HIS A 156 -29.04 -16.39 -28.80
N GLN A 157 -28.68 -15.53 -29.75
CA GLN A 157 -29.30 -15.50 -31.07
C GLN A 157 -29.08 -16.80 -31.86
N SER A 158 -27.86 -17.34 -31.83
CA SER A 158 -27.54 -18.61 -32.49
C SER A 158 -28.34 -19.78 -31.91
N LEU A 159 -28.49 -19.83 -30.58
CA LEU A 159 -29.28 -20.86 -29.91
C LEU A 159 -30.76 -20.73 -30.26
N ALA A 160 -31.30 -19.51 -30.31
CA ALA A 160 -32.69 -19.29 -30.70
C ALA A 160 -32.97 -19.74 -32.15
N ILE A 161 -32.04 -19.46 -33.07
CA ILE A 161 -32.15 -19.90 -34.47
C ILE A 161 -32.05 -21.42 -34.57
N LEU A 162 -31.10 -22.02 -33.87
CA LEU A 162 -30.92 -23.48 -33.84
C LEU A 162 -32.13 -24.18 -33.23
N ALA A 163 -32.69 -23.66 -32.14
CA ALA A 163 -33.91 -24.19 -31.53
C ALA A 163 -35.08 -24.13 -32.52
N ARG A 164 -35.30 -22.98 -33.16
CA ARG A 164 -36.36 -22.84 -34.18
C ARG A 164 -36.15 -23.80 -35.36
N TRP A 165 -34.91 -23.97 -35.80
CA TRP A 165 -34.60 -24.91 -36.88
C TRP A 165 -34.83 -26.36 -36.43
N TYR A 166 -34.43 -26.72 -35.22
CA TYR A 166 -34.65 -28.05 -34.66
C TYR A 166 -36.14 -28.38 -34.58
N ASP A 167 -36.94 -27.46 -34.03
CA ASP A 167 -38.40 -27.64 -33.91
C ASP A 167 -39.07 -27.79 -35.28
N SER A 168 -38.73 -26.93 -36.25
CA SER A 168 -39.40 -26.95 -37.55
C SER A 168 -38.89 -28.03 -38.50
N ALA A 169 -37.58 -28.25 -38.56
CA ALA A 169 -36.97 -29.11 -39.57
C ALA A 169 -36.82 -30.56 -39.10
N ILE A 170 -36.56 -30.79 -37.82
CA ILE A 170 -36.37 -32.14 -37.29
C ILE A 170 -37.68 -32.65 -36.72
N ILE A 171 -38.23 -31.97 -35.70
CA ILE A 171 -39.47 -32.42 -35.04
C ILE A 171 -40.63 -32.38 -36.04
N GLY A 172 -40.83 -31.26 -36.73
CA GLY A 172 -41.91 -31.14 -37.71
C GLY A 172 -41.81 -32.13 -38.89
N MET A 173 -40.60 -32.49 -39.31
CA MET A 173 -40.41 -33.51 -40.36
C MET A 173 -40.68 -34.92 -39.83
N ASP A 174 -40.29 -35.22 -38.59
CA ASP A 174 -40.58 -36.50 -37.92
C ASP A 174 -42.09 -36.71 -37.76
N ASP A 175 -42.83 -35.68 -37.32
CA ASP A 175 -44.30 -35.73 -37.24
C ASP A 175 -44.94 -36.03 -38.62
N CYS A 176 -44.46 -35.37 -39.68
CA CYS A 176 -44.95 -35.62 -41.04
C CYS A 176 -44.62 -37.05 -41.52
N TRP A 177 -43.40 -37.50 -41.26
CA TRP A 177 -42.94 -38.83 -41.65
C TRP A 177 -43.71 -39.93 -40.93
N THR A 178 -43.93 -39.78 -39.62
CA THR A 178 -44.71 -40.73 -38.82
C THR A 178 -46.17 -40.80 -39.26
N GLU A 179 -46.78 -39.67 -39.63
CA GLU A 179 -48.13 -39.67 -40.22
C GLU A 179 -48.16 -40.42 -41.56
N TRP A 180 -47.19 -40.16 -42.43
CA TRP A 180 -47.10 -40.85 -43.73
C TRP A 180 -46.88 -42.35 -43.56
N GLU A 181 -46.01 -42.76 -42.65
CA GLU A 181 -45.79 -44.17 -42.32
C GLU A 181 -47.08 -44.82 -41.79
N ALA A 182 -47.81 -44.15 -40.90
CA ALA A 182 -49.10 -44.65 -40.41
C ALA A 182 -50.13 -44.82 -41.54
N ARG A 183 -50.20 -43.87 -42.48
CA ARG A 183 -51.08 -43.97 -43.66
C ARG A 183 -50.65 -45.11 -44.57
N LEU A 184 -49.36 -45.27 -44.83
CA LEU A 184 -48.81 -46.36 -45.64
C LEU A 184 -49.13 -47.72 -45.01
N MET A 185 -48.90 -47.86 -43.70
CA MET A 185 -49.23 -49.06 -42.93
C MET A 185 -50.73 -49.40 -43.00
N ASN A 186 -51.61 -48.40 -42.99
CA ASN A 186 -53.04 -48.63 -43.14
C ASN A 186 -53.39 -49.10 -44.56
N GLN A 187 -52.78 -48.52 -45.60
CA GLN A 187 -52.98 -49.00 -46.98
C GLN A 187 -52.43 -50.42 -47.16
N GLU A 188 -51.26 -50.72 -46.60
CA GLU A 188 -50.66 -52.05 -46.66
C GLU A 188 -51.55 -53.10 -45.97
N LYS A 189 -52.14 -52.77 -44.82
CA LYS A 189 -53.13 -53.64 -44.15
C LYS A 189 -54.35 -53.91 -45.03
N LEU A 190 -54.85 -52.91 -45.75
CA LEU A 190 -56.00 -53.07 -46.67
C LEU A 190 -55.62 -53.96 -47.86
N VAL A 191 -54.46 -53.76 -48.45
CA VAL A 191 -53.95 -54.60 -49.54
C VAL A 191 -53.77 -56.04 -49.05
N ARG A 192 -53.15 -56.27 -47.89
CA ARG A 192 -52.99 -57.60 -47.30
C ARG A 192 -54.33 -58.31 -47.06
N ARG A 193 -55.37 -57.57 -46.62
CA ARG A 193 -56.73 -58.12 -46.47
C ARG A 193 -57.32 -58.52 -47.82
N ALA A 194 -57.25 -57.65 -48.82
CA ALA A 194 -57.76 -57.94 -50.16
C ALA A 194 -57.03 -59.12 -50.83
N GLU A 195 -55.71 -59.22 -50.65
CA GLU A 195 -54.92 -60.36 -51.13
C GLU A 195 -55.29 -61.66 -50.40
N ALA A 196 -55.54 -61.61 -49.09
CA ALA A 196 -56.00 -62.77 -48.33
C ALA A 196 -57.38 -63.22 -48.83
N ASP A 197 -58.32 -62.29 -49.02
CA ASP A 197 -59.65 -62.59 -49.57
C ASP A 197 -59.54 -63.20 -50.97
N LYS A 198 -58.70 -62.64 -51.84
CA LYS A 198 -58.47 -63.19 -53.19
C LYS A 198 -57.86 -64.59 -53.15
N LYS A 199 -56.88 -64.87 -52.27
CA LYS A 199 -56.31 -66.21 -52.10
C LYS A 199 -57.35 -67.23 -51.59
N GLN A 200 -58.26 -66.81 -50.71
CA GLN A 200 -59.38 -67.66 -50.26
C GLN A 200 -60.35 -67.96 -51.41
N HIS A 201 -60.58 -67.02 -52.33
CA HIS A 201 -61.39 -67.24 -53.53
C HIS A 201 -60.69 -68.11 -54.58
N GLU A 202 -59.35 -68.01 -54.71
CA GLU A 202 -58.56 -68.79 -55.67
C GLU A 202 -58.24 -70.22 -55.20
N ASN A 203 -58.23 -70.48 -53.89
CA ASN A 203 -58.14 -71.83 -53.29
C ASN A 203 -59.41 -72.15 -52.49
N PRO A 204 -60.56 -72.37 -53.15
CA PRO A 204 -61.70 -72.98 -52.47
C PRO A 204 -61.34 -74.45 -52.23
N LEU A 205 -61.33 -74.86 -50.96
CA LEU A 205 -61.30 -76.28 -50.57
C LEU A 205 -62.40 -77.08 -51.28
#